data_AF-A0A1V9ZZ00-F1
#
_entry.id   AF-A0A1V9ZZ00-F1
#
_cell.length_a   1.000
_cell.length_b   1.000
_cell.length_c   1.000
_cell.angle_alpha   90.00
_cell.angle_beta   90.00
_cell.angle_gamma   90.00
#
_symmetry.space_group_name_H-M   'P 1'
#
loop_
_entity.id
_entity.type
_entity.pdbx_description
1 polymer ?
#
loop_
_entity_poly.entity_id
_entity_poly.type
_entity_poly.pdbx_seq_one_letter_code
_entity_poly.pdbx_strand_id
1 'polypeptide(L)'
;MVSGKNACTYPNCMNNSKSHGLCWTHGKKCKLEGCNKTSLSQGLCWAHGGGKRCVVEGCSRTAYARNANRCDYHRNFPGSSGLDIGA
;
A
#
# COMPACT_ATOMS: atom_id res chain seq x y z
N MET A 1 8.93 -23.80 -14.52
CA MET A 1 8.43 -22.41 -14.68
C MET A 1 9.33 -21.51 -13.84
N VAL A 2 10.33 -20.87 -14.44
CA VAL A 2 11.29 -20.03 -13.68
C VAL A 2 10.69 -18.63 -13.47
N SER A 3 10.32 -18.34 -12.23
CA SER A 3 9.73 -17.06 -11.82
C SER A 3 10.68 -15.91 -12.15
N GLY A 4 10.29 -15.12 -13.15
CA GLY A 4 11.10 -14.06 -13.76
C GLY A 4 11.58 -13.02 -12.75
N LYS A 5 12.84 -12.63 -12.92
CA LYS A 5 13.59 -11.71 -12.06
C LYS A 5 12.81 -10.42 -11.91
N ASN A 6 12.47 -10.12 -10.66
CA ASN A 6 11.85 -8.89 -10.20
C ASN A 6 12.79 -7.68 -10.33
N ALA A 7 13.51 -7.49 -11.43
CA ALA A 7 14.44 -6.37 -11.62
C ALA A 7 13.71 -5.12 -12.15
N CYS A 8 14.22 -3.94 -11.78
CA CYS A 8 13.72 -2.67 -12.29
C CYS A 8 14.07 -2.51 -13.78
N THR A 9 13.12 -2.06 -14.59
CA THR A 9 13.28 -1.77 -16.02
C THR A 9 13.96 -0.44 -16.30
N TYR A 10 14.21 0.37 -15.28
CA TYR A 10 14.91 1.65 -15.44
C TYR A 10 16.37 1.38 -15.80
N PRO A 11 16.94 2.07 -16.82
CA PRO A 11 18.28 1.80 -17.30
C PRO A 11 19.31 1.90 -16.17
N ASN A 12 20.17 0.89 -16.07
CA ASN A 12 21.21 0.77 -15.03
C ASN A 12 20.68 0.70 -13.59
N CYS A 13 19.40 0.38 -13.37
CA CYS A 13 18.86 0.20 -12.03
C CYS A 13 19.01 -1.25 -11.56
N MET A 14 19.81 -1.45 -10.52
CA MET A 14 20.05 -2.77 -9.91
C MET A 14 18.99 -3.15 -8.85
N ASN A 15 18.01 -2.28 -8.61
CA ASN A 15 16.96 -2.53 -7.62
C ASN A 15 15.89 -3.48 -8.13
N ASN A 16 15.19 -4.10 -7.19
CA ASN A 16 14.04 -4.91 -7.52
C ASN A 16 12.82 -4.06 -7.89
N SER A 17 12.17 -4.41 -9.00
CA SER A 17 10.82 -4.00 -9.36
C SER A 17 9.83 -4.43 -8.28
N LYS A 18 9.07 -3.46 -7.81
CA LYS A 18 7.94 -3.66 -6.91
C LYS A 18 6.62 -3.80 -7.67
N SER A 19 6.43 -2.99 -8.71
CA SER A 19 5.19 -2.95 -9.48
C SER A 19 5.45 -2.36 -10.86
N HIS A 20 4.79 -2.90 -11.88
CA HIS A 20 4.92 -2.45 -13.29
C HIS A 20 6.38 -2.40 -13.80
N GLY A 21 7.25 -3.28 -13.32
CA GLY A 21 8.67 -3.29 -13.70
C GLY A 21 9.51 -2.20 -13.01
N LEU A 22 8.96 -1.41 -12.08
CA LEU A 22 9.67 -0.28 -11.47
C LEU A 22 9.90 -0.51 -9.98
N CYS A 23 11.07 -0.08 -9.50
CA CYS A 23 11.41 -0.09 -8.07
C CYS A 23 10.75 1.09 -7.33
N TRP A 24 10.96 1.20 -6.02
CA TRP A 24 10.36 2.26 -5.20
C TRP A 24 10.71 3.68 -5.64
N THR A 25 11.92 3.90 -6.16
CA THR A 25 12.40 5.23 -6.57
C THR A 25 11.84 5.62 -7.94
N HIS A 26 11.87 4.67 -8.88
CA HIS A 26 11.45 4.86 -10.28
C HIS A 26 9.95 4.61 -10.51
N GLY A 27 9.22 4.15 -9.49
CA GLY A 27 7.77 3.99 -9.54
C GLY A 27 7.04 5.33 -9.66
N LYS A 28 5.76 5.25 -10.06
CA LYS A 28 4.88 6.42 -10.23
C LYS A 28 4.74 7.19 -8.92
N LYS A 29 4.80 8.52 -8.96
CA LYS A 29 4.57 9.39 -7.80
C LYS A 29 3.07 9.57 -7.51
N CYS A 30 2.78 10.08 -6.32
CA CYS A 30 1.42 10.44 -5.94
C CYS A 30 0.87 11.53 -6.87
N LYS A 31 -0.38 11.39 -7.28
CA LYS A 31 -1.13 12.37 -8.07
C LYS A 31 -1.54 13.62 -7.29
N LEU A 32 -1.26 13.66 -5.98
CA LEU A 32 -1.59 14.82 -5.18
C LEU A 32 -0.51 15.88 -5.40
N GLU A 33 -0.92 17.10 -5.74
CA GLU A 33 -0.03 18.24 -5.91
C GLU A 33 0.90 18.41 -4.71
N GLY A 34 2.19 18.60 -4.96
CA GLY A 34 3.23 18.72 -3.92
C GLY A 34 3.63 17.41 -3.23
N CYS A 35 3.06 16.25 -3.58
CA CYS A 35 3.41 14.98 -2.95
C CYS A 35 4.50 14.20 -3.71
N ASN A 36 5.71 14.16 -3.15
CA ASN A 36 6.84 13.40 -3.69
C ASN A 36 6.86 11.91 -3.32
N LYS A 37 5.84 11.41 -2.61
CA LYS A 37 5.78 10.00 -2.19
C LYS A 37 5.39 9.10 -3.36
N THR A 38 5.94 7.89 -3.39
CA THR A 38 5.59 6.89 -4.41
C THR A 38 4.15 6.42 -4.24
N SER A 39 3.41 6.40 -5.35
CA SER A 39 2.07 5.86 -5.41
C SER A 39 2.07 4.35 -5.22
N LEU A 40 1.09 3.87 -4.47
CA LEU A 40 0.89 2.45 -4.17
C LEU A 40 -0.21 1.86 -5.04
N SER A 41 -1.35 2.54 -5.08
CA SER A 41 -2.49 2.18 -5.93
C SER A 41 -3.28 3.43 -6.28
N GLN A 42 -4.02 3.38 -7.39
CA GLN A 42 -4.86 4.47 -7.90
C GLN A 42 -4.11 5.80 -8.16
N GLY A 43 -2.77 5.75 -8.22
CA GLY A 43 -1.93 6.94 -8.33
C GLY A 43 -1.77 7.72 -7.01
N LEU A 44 -2.16 7.16 -5.87
CA LEU A 44 -2.06 7.82 -4.57
C LEU A 44 -0.99 7.15 -3.70
N CYS A 45 -0.34 7.91 -2.83
CA CYS A 45 0.61 7.38 -1.86
C CYS A 45 -0.10 6.83 -0.61
N TRP A 46 0.68 6.30 0.34
CA TRP A 46 0.11 5.69 1.56
C TRP A 46 -0.77 6.67 2.33
N ALA A 47 -0.30 7.91 2.50
CA ALA A 47 -1.03 8.98 3.20
C ALA A 47 -2.26 9.45 2.42
N HIS A 48 -2.18 9.49 1.09
CA HIS A 48 -3.25 10.03 0.24
C HIS A 48 -4.21 8.96 -0.29
N GLY A 49 -4.24 7.75 0.29
CA GLY A 49 -5.27 6.74 -0.03
C GLY A 49 -4.84 5.60 -0.96
N GLY A 50 -3.56 5.50 -1.32
CA GLY A 50 -3.05 4.40 -2.13
C GLY A 50 -2.86 3.07 -1.39
N GLY A 51 -2.99 3.05 -0.07
CA GLY A 51 -2.93 1.84 0.75
C GLY A 51 -4.32 1.20 0.95
N LYS A 52 -4.37 -0.10 1.21
CA LYS A 52 -5.62 -0.77 1.61
C LYS A 52 -6.07 -0.24 2.98
N ARG A 53 -7.37 -0.02 3.14
CA ARG A 53 -7.98 0.35 4.41
C ARG A 53 -8.63 -0.86 5.06
N CYS A 54 -8.81 -0.77 6.37
CA CYS A 54 -9.51 -1.79 7.12
C CYS A 54 -10.93 -1.97 6.56
N VAL A 55 -11.35 -3.22 6.39
CA VAL A 55 -12.70 -3.58 5.93
C VAL A 55 -13.77 -3.40 7.01
N VAL A 56 -13.38 -3.03 8.23
CA VAL A 56 -14.31 -2.77 9.33
C VAL A 56 -14.88 -1.36 9.18
N GLU A 57 -16.21 -1.26 9.15
CA GLU A 57 -16.93 0.01 9.06
C GLU A 57 -16.47 1.00 10.13
N GLY A 58 -16.27 2.26 9.74
CA GLY A 58 -15.74 3.31 10.62
C GLY A 58 -14.22 3.25 10.89
N CYS A 59 -13.52 2.19 10.45
CA CYS A 59 -12.08 2.07 10.69
C CYS A 59 -11.25 2.68 9.56
N SER A 60 -10.62 3.82 9.82
CA SER A 60 -9.70 4.47 8.87
C SER A 60 -8.28 3.88 8.88
N ARG A 61 -7.99 2.89 9.75
CA ARG A 61 -6.67 2.27 9.89
C ARG A 61 -6.27 1.53 8.62
N THR A 62 -4.96 1.45 8.41
CA THR A 62 -4.37 0.76 7.27
C THR A 62 -4.46 -0.76 7.44
N ALA A 63 -4.67 -1.45 6.34
CA ALA A 63 -4.73 -2.89 6.28
C ALA A 63 -3.83 -3.43 5.17
N TYR A 64 -3.60 -4.74 5.21
CA TYR A 64 -2.85 -5.45 4.18
C TYR A 64 -3.73 -6.54 3.58
N ALA A 65 -3.62 -6.76 2.26
CA ALA A 65 -4.40 -7.79 1.57
C ALA A 65 -4.17 -9.19 2.19
N ARG A 66 -2.93 -9.49 2.59
CA ARG A 66 -2.57 -10.74 3.30
C ARG A 66 -3.26 -10.92 4.66
N ASN A 67 -3.83 -9.86 5.23
CA ASN A 67 -4.56 -9.87 6.50
C ASN A 67 -6.08 -9.78 6.27
N ALA A 68 -6.60 -10.26 5.13
CA ALA A 68 -8.01 -10.13 4.75
C ALA A 68 -8.53 -8.68 4.77
N ASN A 69 -7.66 -7.73 4.43
CA ASN A 69 -7.92 -6.28 4.54
C ASN A 69 -8.37 -5.84 5.94
N ARG A 70 -7.93 -6.51 7.01
CA ARG A 70 -8.05 -6.01 8.38
C ARG A 70 -6.78 -5.30 8.83
N CYS A 71 -6.95 -4.23 9.61
CA CYS A 71 -5.83 -3.58 10.30
C CYS A 71 -5.28 -4.49 11.39
N ASP A 72 -4.10 -4.17 11.93
CA ASP A 72 -3.46 -5.02 12.95
C ASP A 72 -4.38 -5.28 14.15
N TYR A 73 -5.10 -4.24 14.60
CA TYR A 73 -6.09 -4.33 15.67
C TYR A 73 -7.26 -5.28 15.34
N HIS A 74 -8.01 -5.03 14.25
CA HIS A 74 -9.14 -5.88 13.86
C HIS A 74 -8.72 -7.26 13.36
N ARG A 75 -7.42 -7.48 13.05
CA ARG A 75 -6.89 -8.81 12.79
C ARG A 75 -6.83 -9.64 14.07
N ASN A 76 -6.44 -9.01 15.18
CA ASN A 76 -6.27 -9.68 16.47
C ASN A 76 -7.58 -9.76 17.27
N PHE A 77 -8.51 -8.80 17.07
CA PHE A 77 -9.81 -8.75 17.75
C PHE A 77 -10.97 -8.77 16.74
N PRO A 78 -11.42 -9.97 16.32
CA PRO A 78 -12.56 -10.13 15.40
C PRO A 78 -13.88 -9.92 16.16
N GLY A 79 -14.23 -8.67 16.46
CA GLY A 79 -15.48 -8.35 17.17
C GLY A 79 -15.61 -6.90 17.64
N SER A 80 -14.54 -6.10 17.60
CA SER A 80 -14.61 -4.66 17.90
C SER A 80 -15.23 -3.91 16.72
N SER A 81 -16.53 -3.65 16.83
CA SER A 81 -17.26 -2.80 15.90
C SER A 81 -16.94 -1.34 16.18
N GLY A 82 -15.91 -0.80 15.51
CA GLY A 82 -15.74 0.59 15.04
C GLY A 82 -15.94 1.80 15.98
N LEU A 83 -16.43 1.63 17.21
CA LEU A 83 -16.77 2.70 18.15
C LEU A 83 -15.69 2.97 19.20
N ASP A 84 -14.65 2.15 19.30
CA ASP A 84 -13.62 2.25 20.34
C ASP A 84 -12.38 3.07 19.95
N ILE A 85 -12.35 3.72 18.78
CA ILE A 85 -11.13 4.40 18.32
C ILE A 85 -11.24 5.91 18.54
N GLY A 86 -10.80 6.34 19.73
CA GLY A 86 -10.31 7.70 19.94
C GLY A 86 -9.19 8.05 18.95
N ALA A 87 -9.23 9.30 18.50
CA ALA A 87 -8.45 9.93 17.43
C ALA A 87 -6.93 9.70 17.48
#